data_AF-A0A919WCA1-F1
#
_entry.id   AF-A0A919WCA1-F1
#
_cell.length_a   1.000
_cell.length_b   1.000
_cell.length_c   1.000
_cell.angle_alpha   90.00
_cell.angle_beta   90.00
_cell.angle_gamma   90.00
#
_symmetry.space_group_name_H-M   'P 1'
#
loop_
_entity.id
_entity.type
_entity.pdbx_description
1 polymer ?
#
loop_
_entity_poly.entity_id
_entity_poly.type
_entity_poly.pdbx_seq_one_letter_code
_entity_poly.pdbx_strand_id
1 'polypeptide(L)'
;MATRIMARLSRRETPHTTWCAQDHRCGVAEHRSPDITADEIGGRAWLTRIRAGDVEYIEIRARIPLHSNEKVARWQLATALQIMRELLNEVFPRLSRLTGREQRPAISRRTA
;
A
#
# COMPACT_ATOMS: atom_id res chain seq x y z
N MET A 1 3.33 -44.89 -15.80
CA MET A 1 3.02 -43.45 -15.69
C MET A 1 2.56 -43.18 -14.27
N ALA A 2 3.37 -42.50 -13.44
CA ALA A 2 3.01 -42.20 -12.06
C ALA A 2 2.14 -40.93 -12.00
N THR A 3 0.90 -41.07 -11.53
CA THR A 3 -0.03 -39.96 -11.31
C THR A 3 0.54 -39.05 -10.22
N ARG A 4 0.94 -37.82 -10.60
CA ARG A 4 1.32 -36.78 -9.63
C ARG A 4 0.06 -36.30 -8.91
N ILE A 5 -0.06 -36.65 -7.64
CA ILE A 5 -1.05 -36.04 -6.74
C ILE A 5 -0.56 -34.61 -6.47
N MET A 6 -1.26 -33.62 -7.03
CA MET A 6 -1.05 -32.22 -6.67
C MET A 6 -1.38 -32.08 -5.18
N ALA A 7 -0.38 -31.76 -4.36
CA ALA A 7 -0.61 -31.43 -2.96
C ALA A 7 -1.61 -30.27 -2.90
N ARG A 8 -2.75 -30.47 -2.23
CA ARG A 8 -3.68 -29.37 -1.96
C ARG A 8 -2.95 -28.38 -1.06
N LEU A 9 -2.64 -27.20 -1.61
CA LEU A 9 -2.28 -26.03 -0.83
C LEU A 9 -3.48 -25.66 0.05
N SER A 10 -3.52 -26.21 1.26
CA SER A 10 -4.41 -25.72 2.32
C SER A 10 -3.75 -24.48 2.91
N ARG A 11 -4.39 -23.32 2.74
CA ARG A 11 -3.94 -22.08 3.37
C ARG A 11 -4.89 -21.71 4.48
N ARG A 12 -4.34 -21.27 5.61
CA ARG A 12 -5.13 -20.63 6.66
C ARG A 12 -5.63 -19.28 6.16
N GLU A 13 -6.93 -19.09 6.24
CA GLU A 13 -7.58 -17.80 6.05
C GLU A 13 -7.00 -16.79 7.06
N THR A 14 -6.71 -15.58 6.60
CA THR A 14 -6.34 -14.47 7.48
C THR A 14 -7.63 -13.78 7.94
N PRO A 15 -7.80 -13.54 9.26
CA PRO A 15 -9.00 -12.85 9.74
C PRO A 15 -9.17 -11.49 9.09
N HIS A 16 -10.39 -11.17 8.65
CA HIS A 16 -10.68 -9.85 8.12
C HIS A 16 -10.43 -8.75 9.16
N THR A 17 -9.87 -7.63 8.72
CA THR A 17 -9.77 -6.42 9.53
C THR A 17 -11.14 -5.73 9.63
N THR A 18 -11.33 -4.86 10.64
CA THR A 18 -12.59 -4.13 10.84
C THR A 18 -12.91 -3.13 9.72
N TRP A 19 -11.88 -2.69 8.99
CA TRP A 19 -12.01 -1.77 7.85
C TRP A 19 -12.06 -2.50 6.50
N CYS A 20 -11.76 -3.81 6.49
CA CYS A 20 -11.86 -4.60 5.28
C CYS A 20 -13.29 -4.52 4.78
N ALA A 21 -13.49 -4.34 3.48
CA ALA A 21 -14.83 -4.36 2.88
C ALA A 21 -15.53 -5.73 3.06
N GLN A 22 -14.79 -6.76 3.52
CA GLN A 22 -15.22 -8.15 3.71
C GLN A 22 -15.86 -8.77 2.45
N ASP A 23 -15.69 -8.14 1.30
CA ASP A 23 -16.19 -8.64 0.03
C ASP A 23 -15.15 -9.54 -0.65
N HIS A 24 -15.59 -10.25 -1.69
CA HIS A 24 -14.75 -11.16 -2.48
C HIS A 24 -13.61 -10.46 -3.24
N ARG A 25 -13.36 -9.16 -3.03
CA ARG A 25 -12.23 -8.43 -3.62
C ARG A 25 -10.91 -8.70 -2.88
N CYS A 26 -10.97 -9.31 -1.70
CA CYS A 26 -9.78 -9.72 -0.96
C CYS A 26 -9.07 -10.87 -1.68
N GLY A 27 -7.83 -10.64 -2.07
CA GLY A 27 -6.98 -11.65 -2.69
C GLY A 27 -6.41 -12.64 -1.66
N VAL A 28 -5.41 -13.39 -2.09
CA VAL A 28 -4.75 -14.42 -1.28
C VAL A 28 -3.95 -13.75 -0.13
N ALA A 29 -4.57 -13.62 1.05
CA ALA A 29 -4.08 -12.87 2.25
C ALA A 29 -3.83 -11.38 2.01
N GLU A 30 -4.64 -10.80 1.12
CA GLU A 30 -4.73 -9.37 0.94
C GLU A 30 -6.09 -8.90 1.43
N HIS A 31 -6.11 -7.94 2.34
CA HIS A 31 -7.34 -7.28 2.77
C HIS A 31 -7.40 -5.88 2.16
N ARG A 32 -8.55 -5.52 1.59
CA ARG A 32 -8.77 -4.23 0.94
C ARG A 32 -9.94 -3.50 1.60
N SER A 33 -9.79 -2.21 1.83
CA SER A 33 -10.90 -1.33 2.21
C SER A 33 -11.76 -1.01 0.98
N PRO A 34 -12.98 -0.47 1.18
CA PRO A 34 -13.64 0.29 0.13
C PRO A 34 -12.73 1.43 -0.36
N ASP A 35 -12.88 1.82 -1.63
CA ASP A 35 -12.13 2.92 -2.22
C ASP A 35 -12.65 4.27 -1.68
N ILE A 36 -11.74 5.09 -1.17
CA ILE A 36 -11.99 6.51 -0.91
C ILE A 36 -11.79 7.23 -2.24
N THR A 37 -12.87 7.78 -2.80
CA THR A 37 -12.85 8.41 -4.12
C THR A 37 -12.68 9.92 -4.00
N ALA A 38 -11.82 10.49 -4.83
CA ALA A 38 -11.71 11.93 -5.04
C ALA A 38 -12.09 12.24 -6.50
N ASP A 39 -13.24 12.88 -6.67
CA ASP A 39 -13.80 13.33 -7.96
C ASP A 39 -13.62 14.86 -8.12
N GLU A 40 -13.87 15.37 -9.32
CA GLU A 40 -14.02 16.81 -9.65
C GLU A 40 -12.76 17.68 -9.76
N ILE A 41 -11.56 17.09 -9.69
CA ILE A 41 -10.27 17.80 -9.77
C ILE A 41 -9.60 17.75 -11.17
N GLY A 42 -10.39 17.71 -12.25
CA GLY A 42 -9.85 17.53 -13.61
C GLY A 42 -9.37 16.10 -13.90
N GLY A 43 -9.72 15.15 -13.04
CA GLY A 43 -9.43 13.72 -13.13
C GLY A 43 -10.20 12.96 -12.05
N ARG A 44 -9.89 11.66 -11.90
CA ARG A 44 -10.47 10.81 -10.84
C ARG A 44 -9.37 10.04 -10.12
N ALA A 45 -9.43 10.01 -8.79
CA ALA A 45 -8.50 9.24 -7.97
C ALA A 45 -9.23 8.37 -6.94
N TRP A 46 -8.56 7.29 -6.57
CA TRP A 46 -9.01 6.32 -5.57
C TRP A 46 -7.85 6.04 -4.62
N LEU A 47 -8.16 6.04 -3.33
CA LEU A 47 -7.27 5.58 -2.27
C LEU A 47 -7.85 4.32 -1.66
N THR A 48 -7.05 3.27 -1.58
CA THR A 48 -7.46 1.99 -0.99
C THR A 48 -6.46 1.63 0.11
N ARG A 49 -6.94 1.36 1.32
CA ARG A 49 -6.10 0.75 2.36
C ARG A 49 -5.98 -0.72 2.06
N ILE A 50 -4.74 -1.20 1.98
CA ILE A 50 -4.42 -2.60 1.70
C ILE A 50 -3.60 -3.15 2.85
N ARG A 51 -3.89 -4.37 3.29
CA ARG A 51 -3.00 -5.16 4.13
C ARG A 51 -2.57 -6.39 3.35
N ALA A 52 -1.28 -6.57 3.14
CA ALA A 52 -0.72 -7.77 2.54
C ALA A 52 0.25 -8.42 3.53
N GLY A 53 -0.15 -9.57 4.08
CA GLY A 53 0.52 -10.14 5.25
C GLY A 53 0.42 -9.21 6.47
N ASP A 54 1.56 -8.85 7.06
CA ASP A 54 1.63 -8.00 8.25
C ASP A 54 1.85 -6.51 7.94
N VAL A 55 1.97 -6.14 6.66
CA VAL A 55 2.25 -4.76 6.24
C VAL A 55 0.98 -4.13 5.67
N GLU A 56 0.75 -2.88 6.03
CA GLU A 56 -0.33 -2.07 5.49
C GLU A 56 0.20 -0.98 4.55
N TYR A 57 -0.52 -0.77 3.46
CA TYR A 57 -0.21 0.18 2.41
C TYR A 57 -1.42 1.07 2.14
N ILE A 58 -1.14 2.28 1.68
CA ILE A 58 -2.11 3.07 0.95
C ILE A 58 -1.82 2.83 -0.54
N GLU A 59 -2.76 2.23 -1.26
CA GLU A 59 -2.71 2.16 -2.71
C GLU A 59 -3.38 3.41 -3.30
N ILE A 60 -2.66 4.10 -4.18
CA ILE A 60 -3.14 5.29 -4.87
C ILE A 60 -3.33 4.95 -6.34
N ARG A 61 -4.54 5.12 -6.86
CA ARG A 61 -4.87 4.96 -8.29
C ARG A 61 -5.46 6.26 -8.80
N ALA A 62 -4.99 6.74 -9.94
CA ALA A 62 -5.50 7.96 -10.55
C ALA A 62 -5.66 7.81 -12.06
N ARG A 63 -6.64 8.54 -12.61
CA ARG A 63 -6.88 8.69 -14.04
C ARG A 63 -6.98 10.19 -14.35
N ILE A 64 -6.04 10.67 -15.15
CA ILE A 64 -5.95 12.07 -15.58
C ILE A 64 -5.97 12.07 -17.11
N PRO A 65 -6.91 12.78 -17.75
CA PRO A 65 -6.89 12.96 -19.20
C PRO A 65 -5.63 13.69 -19.65
N LEU A 66 -4.92 13.12 -20.62
CA LEU A 66 -3.76 13.75 -21.23
C LEU A 66 -4.20 14.68 -22.36
N HIS A 67 -3.40 15.73 -22.58
CA HIS A 67 -3.56 16.64 -23.68
C HIS A 67 -3.29 15.94 -25.02
N SER A 68 -4.01 16.30 -26.08
CA SER A 68 -3.87 15.68 -27.41
C SER A 68 -2.52 15.94 -28.09
N ASN A 69 -1.89 17.07 -27.75
CA ASN A 69 -0.50 17.36 -28.15
C ASN A 69 0.50 16.55 -27.30
N GLU A 70 1.28 15.70 -27.97
CA GLU A 70 2.27 14.81 -27.36
C GLU A 70 3.30 15.53 -26.47
N LYS A 71 3.79 16.70 -26.88
CA LYS A 71 4.77 17.45 -26.07
C LYS A 71 4.16 17.89 -24.75
N VAL A 72 2.90 18.33 -24.76
CA VAL A 72 2.16 18.74 -23.57
C VAL A 72 1.82 17.51 -22.71
N ALA A 73 1.41 16.40 -23.31
CA ALA A 73 1.14 15.15 -22.60
C ALA A 73 2.37 14.63 -21.84
N ARG A 74 3.55 14.66 -22.47
CA ARG A 74 4.81 14.29 -21.83
C ARG A 74 5.16 15.22 -20.66
N TRP A 75 4.90 16.51 -20.80
CA TRP A 75 5.07 17.46 -19.71
C TRP A 75 4.10 17.17 -18.56
N GLN A 76 2.82 16.88 -18.85
CA GLN A 76 1.84 16.47 -17.84
C GLN A 76 2.29 15.21 -17.08
N LEU A 77 2.80 14.19 -17.78
CA LEU A 77 3.30 12.97 -17.14
C LEU A 77 4.51 13.24 -16.25
N ALA A 78 5.47 14.05 -16.71
CA ALA A 78 6.64 14.42 -15.92
C ALA A 78 6.24 15.19 -14.66
N THR A 79 5.34 16.17 -14.80
CA THR A 79 4.80 16.95 -13.67
C THR A 79 4.04 16.06 -12.69
N ALA A 80 3.17 15.16 -13.19
CA ALA A 80 2.43 14.23 -12.34
C ALA A 80 3.36 13.31 -11.55
N LEU A 81 4.44 12.80 -12.18
CA LEU A 81 5.44 11.99 -11.51
C LEU A 81 6.19 12.79 -10.43
N GLN A 82 6.54 14.04 -10.71
CA GLN A 82 7.21 14.90 -9.74
C GLN A 82 6.31 15.17 -8.52
N ILE A 83 5.06 15.55 -8.75
CA ILE A 83 4.08 15.77 -7.67
C ILE A 83 3.83 14.49 -6.88
N MET A 84 3.78 13.32 -7.54
CA MET A 84 3.64 12.05 -6.84
C MET A 84 4.84 11.76 -5.92
N ARG A 85 6.06 12.10 -6.35
CA ARG A 85 7.25 11.97 -5.48
C ARG A 85 7.18 12.90 -4.26
N GLU A 86 6.73 14.13 -4.46
CA GLU A 86 6.53 15.08 -3.36
C GLU A 86 5.44 14.60 -2.40
N LEU A 87 4.31 14.13 -2.92
CA LEU A 87 3.26 13.51 -2.14
C LEU A 87 3.80 12.35 -1.32
N LEU A 88 4.54 11.42 -1.95
CA LEU A 88 5.15 10.28 -1.28
C LEU A 88 6.10 10.74 -0.17
N ASN A 89 6.89 11.79 -0.37
CA ASN A 89 7.78 12.32 0.68
C ASN A 89 7.00 12.92 1.86
N GLU A 90 5.87 13.59 1.61
CA GLU A 90 5.04 14.20 2.66
C GLU A 90 4.21 13.16 3.43
N VAL A 91 3.66 12.16 2.74
CA VAL A 91 2.83 11.11 3.36
C VAL A 91 3.64 9.95 3.89
N PHE A 92 4.87 9.75 3.40
CA PHE A 92 5.79 8.82 4.04
C PHE A 92 5.91 9.28 5.49
N PRO A 93 5.57 8.42 6.46
CA PRO A 93 5.64 8.83 7.85
C PRO A 93 7.03 9.40 8.07
N ARG A 94 7.13 10.60 8.67
CA ARG A 94 8.38 11.08 9.26
C ARG A 94 8.77 10.06 10.34
N LEU A 95 9.32 8.91 9.95
CA LEU A 95 9.69 7.77 10.78
C LEU A 95 10.92 8.08 11.63
N SER A 96 11.01 9.31 12.14
CA SER A 96 12.10 9.78 12.97
C SER A 96 11.54 10.59 14.14
N ARG A 97 10.52 10.03 14.80
CA ARG A 97 10.19 10.35 16.20
C ARG A 97 9.33 9.29 16.91
N LEU A 98 9.43 8.03 16.49
CA LEU A 98 9.12 6.93 17.42
C LEU A 98 10.37 6.71 18.28
N THR A 99 10.53 7.56 19.29
CA THR A 99 11.39 7.30 20.45
C THR A 99 10.95 5.98 21.09
N GLY A 100 11.58 4.87 20.74
CA GLY A 100 11.15 3.57 21.26
C GLY A 100 12.14 2.42 21.13
N ARG A 101 13.29 2.61 20.47
CA ARG A 101 14.32 1.56 20.36
C ARG A 101 15.64 1.90 21.05
N GLU A 102 15.91 3.18 21.34
CA GLU A 102 17.15 3.60 22.02
C GLU A 102 17.10 3.49 23.55
N GLN A 103 15.93 3.26 24.16
CA GLN A 103 15.79 3.12 25.62
C GLN A 103 15.74 1.68 26.13
N ARG A 104 16.31 0.71 25.38
CA ARG A 104 16.57 -0.60 25.98
C ARG A 104 17.97 -0.52 26.60
N PRO A 105 18.13 -0.37 27.93
CA PRO A 105 19.43 -0.48 28.53
C PRO A 105 20.00 -1.84 28.13
N ALA A 106 21.22 -1.84 27.61
CA ALA A 106 21.95 -3.07 27.40
C ALA A 106 21.91 -3.83 28.73
N ILE A 107 21.49 -5.10 28.70
CA ILE A 107 21.65 -6.00 29.84
C ILE A 107 23.13 -5.93 30.19
N SER A 108 23.46 -5.20 31.25
CA SER A 108 24.81 -5.22 31.78
C SER A 108 25.07 -6.68 32.14
N ARG A 109 26.12 -7.24 31.56
CA ARG A 109 26.70 -8.47 32.09
C ARG A 109 26.99 -8.20 33.56
N ARG A 110 26.37 -8.97 34.46
CA ARG A 110 26.90 -9.18 35.81
C ARG A 110 28.36 -9.59 35.64
N THR A 111 29.26 -8.70 36.02
CA THR A 111 30.58 -9.11 36.51
C THR A 111 30.37 -9.67 37.92
N ALA A 112 30.91 -10.87 38.12
CA ALA A 112 30.95 -11.58 39.40
C ALA A 112 31.62 -10.75 40.51
#